data_AF-A0ABD0Y189-F1
#
_entry.id   AF-A0ABD0Y189-F1
#
_cell.length_a   1.000
_cell.length_b   1.000
_cell.length_c   1.000
_cell.angle_alpha   90.00
_cell.angle_beta   90.00
_cell.angle_gamma   90.00
#
_symmetry.space_group_name_H-M   'P 1'
#
loop_
_entity.id
_entity.type
_entity.pdbx_description
1 polymer ?
#
loop_
_entity_poly.entity_id
_entity_poly.type
_entity_poly.pdbx_seq_one_letter_code
_entity_poly.pdbx_strand_id
1 'polypeptide(L)'
;MYMFSVQNPDEVANGAKPRVKEIGPYVYREFREKVVLEVDDEKDTASYYQIITYKFDEELSKPLKDTDVVTIVNPVLVVRHLCNSPVHIHRTNRFTYYLQNKNTLCTL
;
A
#
# COMPACT_ATOMS: atom_id res chain seq x y z
N MET A 1 10.45 -1.96 -7.32
CA MET A 1 10.06 -1.80 -5.91
C MET A 1 11.25 -2.15 -5.02
N TYR A 2 11.45 -1.39 -3.94
CA TYR A 2 12.48 -1.66 -2.93
C TYR A 2 11.78 -1.92 -1.59
N MET A 3 12.28 -2.89 -0.83
CA MET A 3 11.74 -3.27 0.47
C MET A 3 12.82 -3.16 1.55
N PHE A 4 12.41 -2.92 2.80
CA PHE A 4 13.30 -2.94 3.95
C PHE A 4 12.99 -4.15 4.84
N SER A 5 13.89 -5.13 4.84
CA SER A 5 13.78 -6.32 5.69
C SER A 5 14.40 -6.10 7.05
N VAL A 6 13.66 -6.39 8.12
CA VAL A 6 14.15 -6.37 9.50
C VAL A 6 15.04 -7.59 9.75
N GLN A 7 16.26 -7.37 10.26
CA GLN A 7 17.27 -8.39 10.52
C GLN A 7 17.24 -8.91 11.97
N ASN A 8 16.62 -8.18 12.89
CA ASN A 8 16.52 -8.50 14.32
C ASN A 8 15.07 -8.44 14.84
N PRO A 9 14.12 -9.21 14.26
CA PRO A 9 12.70 -9.11 14.61
C PRO A 9 12.42 -9.36 16.09
N ASP A 10 13.08 -10.33 16.71
CA ASP A 10 12.86 -10.70 18.12
C ASP A 10 13.30 -9.58 19.07
N GLU A 11 14.43 -8.93 18.78
CA GLU A 11 14.91 -7.80 19.58
C GLU A 11 13.97 -6.59 19.45
N VAL A 12 13.49 -6.34 18.23
CA VAL A 12 12.55 -5.24 17.95
C VAL A 12 11.23 -5.47 18.67
N ALA A 13 10.75 -6.71 18.74
CA ALA A 13 9.55 -7.05 19.52
C ALA A 13 9.72 -6.73 21.02
N ASN A 14 10.95 -6.74 21.53
CA ASN A 14 11.30 -6.38 22.89
C ASN A 14 11.64 -4.89 23.09
N GLY A 15 11.45 -4.05 22.05
CA GLY A 15 11.68 -2.60 22.11
C GLY A 15 13.08 -2.14 21.68
N ALA A 16 13.93 -3.05 21.15
CA ALA A 16 15.21 -2.66 20.58
C ALA A 16 15.05 -1.89 19.26
N LYS A 17 16.11 -1.17 18.86
CA LYS A 17 16.12 -0.44 17.59
C LYS A 17 16.17 -1.42 16.40
N PRO A 18 15.29 -1.28 15.39
CA PRO A 18 15.30 -2.14 14.22
C PRO A 18 16.54 -1.93 13.36
N ARG A 19 17.19 -3.04 13.01
CA ARG A 19 18.24 -3.12 12.00
C ARG A 19 17.61 -3.58 10.70
N VAL A 20 17.55 -2.68 9.72
CA VAL A 20 16.94 -2.95 8.42
C VAL A 20 17.99 -3.11 7.33
N LYS A 21 17.68 -3.93 6.33
CA LYS A 21 18.45 -4.08 5.09
C LYS A 21 17.53 -3.79 3.92
N GLU A 22 17.96 -2.93 3.01
CA GLU A 22 17.26 -2.68 1.74
C GLU A 22 17.46 -3.86 0.79
N ILE A 23 16.36 -4.31 0.17
CA ILE A 23 16.32 -5.42 -0.78
C ILE A 23 15.56 -4.95 -2.02
N GLY A 24 16.21 -5.05 -3.18
CA GLY A 24 15.61 -4.70 -4.46
C GLY A 24 16.65 -4.58 -5.58
N PRO A 25 16.20 -4.35 -6.82
CA PRO A 25 14.80 -4.06 -7.17
C PRO A 25 13.95 -5.31 -7.45
N TYR A 26 12.71 -5.34 -6.92
CA TYR A 26 11.64 -6.21 -7.44
C TYR A 26 10.90 -5.48 -8.56
N VAL A 27 11.03 -5.98 -9.79
CA VAL A 27 10.49 -5.34 -11.00
C VAL A 27 9.23 -6.07 -11.44
N TYR A 28 8.18 -5.29 -11.72
CA TYR A 28 6.90 -5.80 -12.22
C TYR A 28 6.52 -5.04 -13.50
N ARG A 29 6.05 -5.76 -14.51
CA ARG A 29 5.43 -5.19 -15.70
C ARG A 29 3.97 -4.90 -15.43
N GLU A 30 3.55 -3.68 -15.72
CA GLU A 30 2.17 -3.24 -15.57
C GLU A 30 1.40 -3.41 -16.88
N PHE A 31 0.22 -4.01 -16.79
CA PHE A 31 -0.73 -4.17 -17.89
C PHE A 31 -2.01 -3.42 -17.55
N ARG A 32 -2.45 -2.54 -18.43
CA ARG A 32 -3.69 -1.76 -18.26
C ARG A 32 -4.69 -2.15 -19.33
N GLU A 33 -5.90 -2.47 -18.90
CA GLU A 33 -7.04 -2.75 -19.75
C GLU A 33 -8.18 -1.79 -19.38
N LYS A 34 -8.86 -1.25 -20.39
CA LYS A 34 -10.05 -0.42 -20.21
C LYS A 34 -11.26 -1.20 -20.72
N VAL A 35 -12.19 -1.49 -19.82
CA VAL A 35 -13.45 -2.15 -20.14
C VAL A 35 -14.54 -1.08 -20.15
N VAL A 36 -15.00 -0.71 -21.35
CA VAL A 36 -16.04 0.31 -21.52
C VAL A 36 -17.37 -0.21 -20.97
N LEU A 37 -18.03 0.63 -20.18
CA LEU A 37 -19.33 0.35 -19.58
C LEU A 37 -20.44 0.99 -20.39
N GLU A 38 -20.29 2.28 -20.67
CA GLU A 38 -21.29 3.08 -21.38
C GLU A 38 -20.58 4.20 -22.13
N VAL A 39 -21.11 4.52 -23.30
CA VAL A 39 -20.74 5.70 -24.09
C VAL A 39 -21.98 6.58 -24.16
N ASP A 40 -21.85 7.82 -23.68
CA ASP A 40 -22.86 8.87 -23.78
C ASP A 40 -22.48 9.77 -24.97
N ASP A 41 -23.14 9.54 -26.11
CA ASP A 41 -22.90 10.24 -27.37
C ASP A 41 -23.35 11.72 -27.31
N GLU A 42 -24.32 12.07 -26.45
CA GLU A 42 -24.80 13.46 -26.31
C GLU A 42 -23.80 14.32 -25.55
N LYS A 43 -23.10 13.72 -24.59
CA LYS A 43 -22.07 14.41 -23.79
C LYS A 43 -20.65 14.17 -24.27
N ASP A 44 -20.44 13.35 -25.30
CA ASP A 44 -19.13 12.89 -25.79
C ASP A 44 -18.26 12.33 -24.63
N THR A 45 -18.86 11.46 -23.81
CA THR A 45 -18.18 10.86 -22.65
C THR A 45 -18.30 9.34 -22.64
N ALA A 46 -17.29 8.66 -22.12
CA ALA A 46 -17.32 7.21 -21.94
C ALA A 46 -16.93 6.83 -20.50
N SER A 47 -17.75 5.98 -19.88
CA SER A 47 -17.49 5.37 -18.58
C SER A 47 -16.82 4.01 -18.76
N TYR A 48 -15.78 3.72 -18.00
CA TYR A 48 -15.03 2.46 -18.10
C TYR A 48 -14.47 2.00 -16.76
N TYR A 49 -14.26 0.69 -16.62
CA TYR A 49 -13.38 0.15 -15.58
C TYR A 49 -11.95 0.07 -16.10
N GLN A 50 -10.99 0.52 -15.29
CA GLN A 50 -9.57 0.32 -15.56
C GLN A 50 -9.06 -0.85 -14.72
N ILE A 51 -8.71 -1.94 -15.40
CA ILE A 51 -8.09 -3.10 -14.79
C ILE A 51 -6.57 -2.95 -14.91
N ILE A 52 -5.87 -2.98 -13.79
CA ILE A 52 -4.40 -2.93 -13.74
C ILE A 52 -3.90 -4.26 -13.19
N THR A 53 -3.08 -4.96 -13.98
CA THR A 53 -2.46 -6.23 -13.61
C THR A 53 -0.94 -6.07 -13.59
N TYR A 54 -0.30 -6.67 -12.59
CA TYR A 54 1.16 -6.66 -12.46
C TYR A 54 1.71 -8.08 -12.63
N LYS A 55 2.76 -8.24 -13.45
CA LYS A 55 3.48 -9.52 -13.61
C LYS A 55 4.95 -9.34 -13.24
N PHE A 56 5.49 -10.26 -12.46
CA PHE A 56 6.89 -10.20 -12.03
C PHE A 56 7.84 -10.36 -13.22
N ASP A 57 8.88 -9.55 -13.27
CA ASP A 57 9.95 -9.64 -14.26
C ASP A 57 11.20 -10.22 -13.60
N GLU A 58 11.39 -11.53 -13.77
CA GLU A 58 12.51 -12.24 -13.16
C GLU A 58 13.87 -11.76 -13.67
N GLU A 59 13.98 -11.35 -14.94
CA GLU A 59 15.26 -10.96 -15.53
C GLU A 59 15.77 -9.63 -14.98
N LEU A 60 14.87 -8.67 -14.84
CA LEU A 60 15.18 -7.36 -14.29
C LEU A 60 15.29 -7.36 -12.75
N SER A 61 14.82 -8.43 -12.10
CA SER A 61 14.86 -8.57 -10.64
C SER A 61 16.00 -9.45 -10.13
N LYS A 62 16.83 -10.05 -11.00
CA LYS A 62 17.91 -10.97 -10.57
C LYS A 62 18.84 -10.29 -9.55
N PRO A 63 19.26 -11.01 -8.48
CA PRO A 63 19.03 -12.44 -8.21
C PRO A 63 17.74 -12.76 -7.44
N LEU A 64 16.87 -11.77 -7.21
CA LEU A 64 15.69 -11.87 -6.36
C LEU A 64 14.56 -12.64 -7.06
N LYS A 65 13.74 -13.31 -6.25
CA LYS A 65 12.55 -14.06 -6.70
C LYS A 65 11.30 -13.53 -6.03
N ASP A 66 10.16 -13.73 -6.67
CA ASP A 66 8.84 -13.42 -6.09
C ASP A 66 8.50 -14.27 -4.86
N THR A 67 9.19 -15.41 -4.69
CA THR A 67 9.10 -16.29 -3.51
C THR A 67 10.01 -15.89 -2.35
N ASP A 68 10.79 -14.80 -2.46
CA ASP A 68 11.70 -14.39 -1.40
C ASP A 68 10.96 -13.99 -0.13
N VAL A 69 11.46 -14.43 1.03
CA VAL A 69 10.88 -14.10 2.32
C VAL A 69 11.48 -12.79 2.83
N VAL A 70 10.61 -11.82 3.10
CA VAL A 70 10.98 -10.51 3.65
C VAL A 70 10.27 -10.30 4.99
N THR A 71 11.04 -9.99 6.02
CA THR A 71 10.48 -9.71 7.36
C THR A 71 10.11 -8.23 7.46
N ILE A 72 8.81 -7.95 7.50
CA ILE A 72 8.26 -6.60 7.63
C ILE A 72 7.49 -6.42 8.94
N VAL A 73 7.21 -5.17 9.29
CA VAL A 73 6.29 -4.88 10.41
C VAL A 73 4.90 -5.42 10.08
N ASN A 74 4.20 -5.98 11.07
CA ASN A 74 2.81 -6.40 10.89
C ASN A 74 1.90 -5.15 10.79
N PRO A 75 1.38 -4.82 9.60
CA PRO A 75 0.65 -3.57 9.40
C PRO A 75 -0.69 -3.57 10.16
N VAL A 76 -1.34 -4.73 10.31
CA VAL A 76 -2.64 -4.85 11.00
C VAL A 76 -2.50 -4.50 12.48
N LEU A 77 -1.43 -4.97 13.14
CA LEU A 77 -1.16 -4.65 14.53
C LEU A 77 -0.84 -3.16 14.71
N VAL A 78 -0.08 -2.57 13.79
CA VAL A 78 0.25 -1.15 13.82
C VAL A 78 -1.02 -0.31 13.68
N VAL A 79 -1.87 -0.59 12.69
CA VAL A 79 -3.13 0.14 12.48
C VAL A 79 -4.04 0.03 13.71
N ARG A 80 -4.21 -1.17 14.29
CA ARG A 80 -5.00 -1.35 15.52
C ARG A 80 -4.47 -0.49 16.67
N HIS A 81 -3.15 -0.46 16.86
CA HIS A 81 -2.55 0.32 17.92
C HIS A 81 -2.71 1.83 17.68
N LEU A 82 -2.51 2.30 16.44
CA LEU A 82 -2.66 3.70 16.07
C LEU A 82 -4.12 4.18 16.21
N CYS A 83 -5.10 3.37 15.79
CA CYS A 83 -6.52 3.72 15.95
C CYS A 83 -6.96 3.85 17.42
N ASN A 84 -6.34 3.08 18.32
CA ASN A 84 -6.66 3.11 19.75
C ASN A 84 -5.79 4.10 20.54
N SER A 85 -4.73 4.64 19.93
CA SER A 85 -3.90 5.65 20.56
C SER A 85 -4.63 7.00 20.54
N PRO A 86 -4.65 7.77 21.64
CA PRO A 86 -5.11 9.15 21.59
C PRO A 86 -4.14 9.92 20.70
N VAL A 87 -4.52 10.09 19.42
CA VAL A 87 -3.81 10.99 18.51
C VAL A 87 -4.02 12.40 19.05
N HIS A 88 -3.07 12.89 19.84
CA HIS A 88 -2.97 14.30 20.16
C HIS A 88 -2.56 15.03 18.88
N ILE A 89 -3.55 15.35 18.04
CA ILE A 89 -3.38 16.24 16.91
C ILE A 89 -3.03 17.62 17.48
N HIS A 90 -1.74 17.92 17.62
CA HIS A 90 -1.31 19.30 17.71
C HIS A 90 -1.66 19.95 16.36
N ARG A 91 -2.82 20.64 16.34
CA ARG A 91 -3.27 21.44 15.21
C ARG A 91 -2.18 22.45 14.86
N THR A 92 -1.43 22.19 13.80
CA THR A 92 -0.77 23.24 13.02
C THR A 92 -1.30 23.19 11.59
N ASN A 93 -2.15 24.17 11.31
CA ASN A 93 -2.54 24.73 10.02
C ASN A 93 -3.22 23.86 8.94
N ARG A 94 -4.55 23.96 8.95
CA ARG A 94 -5.42 24.43 7.85
C ARG A 94 -5.09 23.89 6.44
N PHE A 95 -5.55 22.67 6.16
CA PHE A 95 -5.99 22.26 4.83
C PHE A 95 -7.41 21.69 4.94
N THR A 96 -8.37 22.41 4.36
CA THR A 96 -9.76 22.01 4.19
C THR A 96 -9.85 20.93 3.12
N TYR A 97 -10.15 19.70 3.50
CA TYR A 97 -10.70 18.70 2.59
C TYR A 97 -12.21 18.66 2.76
N TYR A 98 -12.92 18.81 1.64
CA TYR A 98 -14.37 18.71 1.58
C TYR A 98 -14.83 17.35 2.10
N LEU A 99 -15.76 17.39 3.05
CA LEU A 99 -16.51 16.24 3.54
C LEU A 99 -17.33 15.66 2.37
N GLN A 100 -17.01 14.45 1.92
CA GLN A 100 -18.02 13.56 1.38
C GLN A 100 -18.18 12.33 2.27
N ASN A 101 -19.30 12.41 3.00
CA ASN A 101 -20.12 11.36 3.59
C ASN A 101 -19.47 10.33 4.52
N LYS A 102 -19.68 10.59 5.81
CA LYS A 102 -19.81 9.58 6.86
C LYS A 102 -20.99 8.64 6.55
N ASN A 103 -20.90 7.44 7.14
CA ASN A 103 -21.84 6.31 7.17
C ASN A 103 -21.40 5.22 6.18
N THR A 104 -20.99 4.01 6.58
CA THR A 104 -21.32 3.28 7.81
C THR A 104 -20.36 2.08 7.93
N LEU A 105 -19.79 1.93 9.13
CA LEU A 105 -19.38 0.68 9.80
C LEU A 105 -18.23 -0.16 9.18
N CYS A 106 -17.04 -0.01 9.78
CA CYS A 106 -16.18 -1.17 10.03
C CYS A 106 -16.90 -2.11 11.00
N THR A 107 -17.35 -3.26 10.50
CA THR A 107 -17.81 -4.38 11.33
C THR A 107 -16.75 -5.48 11.23
N LEU A 108 -16.26 -5.94 12.38
CA LEU A 108 -15.80 -7.30 12.60
C LEU A 108 -17.01 -8.18 12.91
#